data_AF-A0A329ITC2-F1
#
_entry.id   AF-A0A329ITC2-F1
#
_cell.length_a   1.000
_cell.length_b   1.000
_cell.length_c   1.000
_cell.angle_alpha   90.00
_cell.angle_beta   90.00
_cell.angle_gamma   90.00
#
_symmetry.space_group_name_H-M   'P 1'
#
loop_
_entity.id
_entity.type
_entity.pdbx_description
1 polymer ?
#
loop_
_entity_poly.entity_id
_entity_poly.type
_entity_poly.pdbx_seq_one_letter_code
_entity_poly.pdbx_strand_id
1 'polypeptide(L)' 'MKTKEVAAHFGSKTKLAEALGISPSAVTMWGETVPEGRQFQLQILTNGQFKAVTKPEAA' A
#
# COMPACT_ATOMS: atom_id res chain seq x y z
N MET A 1 7.59 1.07 1.88
CA MET A 1 6.34 1.82 2.13
C MET A 1 5.65 1.22 3.36
N LYS A 2 5.45 1.98 4.46
CA LYS A 2 4.82 1.46 5.68
C LYS A 2 3.30 1.43 5.55
N THR A 3 2.67 0.31 5.90
CA THR A 3 1.21 0.14 5.80
C THR A 3 0.46 1.16 6.64
N LYS A 4 0.98 1.49 7.84
CA LYS A 4 0.36 2.50 8.72
C LYS A 4 0.36 3.90 8.12
N GLU A 5 1.45 4.32 7.48
CA GLU A 5 1.58 5.65 6.85
C GLU A 5 0.60 5.79 5.68
N VAL A 6 0.52 4.76 4.85
CA VAL A 6 -0.43 4.73 3.74
C VAL A 6 -1.86 4.72 4.29
N ALA A 7 -2.17 3.86 5.25
CA ALA A 7 -3.50 3.82 5.86
C ALA A 7 -3.89 5.17 6.48
N ALA A 8 -2.95 5.89 7.10
CA ALA A 8 -3.20 7.22 7.64
C ALA A 8 -3.49 8.25 6.54
N HIS A 9 -2.78 8.19 5.41
CA HIS A 9 -3.05 9.07 4.27
C HIS A 9 -4.43 8.85 3.64
N PHE A 10 -4.86 7.59 3.51
CA PHE A 10 -6.22 7.26 3.08
C PHE A 10 -7.27 7.46 4.20
N GLY A 11 -6.83 7.83 5.41
CA GLY A 11 -7.65 8.04 6.61
C GLY A 11 -7.84 6.80 7.46
N SER A 12 -7.95 5.61 6.87
CA SER A 12 -7.97 4.34 7.61
C SER A 12 -7.57 3.15 6.74
N LYS A 13 -7.27 2.01 7.39
CA LYS A 13 -7.02 0.72 6.69
C LYS A 13 -8.24 0.28 5.87
N THR A 14 -9.45 0.60 6.32
CA THR A 14 -10.69 0.29 5.60
C THR A 14 -10.80 1.12 4.34
N LYS A 15 -10.59 2.44 4.42
CA LYS A 15 -10.61 3.34 3.25
C LYS A 15 -9.53 3.00 2.24
N LEU A 16 -8.35 2.60 2.72
CA LEU A 16 -7.28 2.07 1.87
C LEU A 16 -7.70 0.79 1.14
N ALA A 17 -8.41 -0.11 1.82
CA ALA A 17 -8.93 -1.33 1.23
C ALA A 17 -10.00 -1.03 0.16
N GLU A 18 -10.91 -0.10 0.44
CA GLU A 18 -11.93 0.37 -0.50
C GLU A 18 -11.30 1.02 -1.74
N ALA A 19 -10.28 1.87 -1.56
CA ALA A 19 -9.56 2.50 -2.67
C ALA A 19 -8.82 1.48 -3.56
N LEU A 20 -8.41 0.35 -3.00
CA LEU A 20 -7.77 -0.75 -3.71
C LEU A 20 -8.76 -1.82 -4.21
N GLY A 21 -10.04 -1.73 -3.87
CA GLY A 21 -11.05 -2.74 -4.22
C GLY A 21 -10.83 -4.10 -3.55
N ILE A 22 -10.30 -4.12 -2.33
CA ILE A 22 -9.94 -5.34 -1.59
C ILE A 22 -10.59 -5.36 -0.21
N SER A 23 -10.59 -6.53 0.44
CA SER A 23 -11.10 -6.64 1.80
C SER A 23 -10.19 -5.95 2.83
N PRO A 24 -10.73 -5.31 3.88
CA PRO A 24 -9.95 -4.71 4.97
C PRO A 24 -9.01 -5.70 5.67
N SER A 25 -9.41 -6.96 5.75
CA SER A 25 -8.57 -8.04 6.28
C SER A 25 -7.27 -8.21 5.49
N ALA A 26 -7.30 -8.00 4.17
CA ALA A 26 -6.11 -8.10 3.34
C ALA A 26 -5.08 -7.00 3.69
N VAL A 27 -5.54 -5.78 4.00
CA VAL A 27 -4.67 -4.68 4.46
C VAL A 27 -4.05 -4.99 5.82
N THR A 28 -4.80 -5.65 6.71
CA THR A 28 -4.28 -6.09 8.02
C THR A 28 -3.23 -7.18 7.86
N MET A 29 -3.41 -8.10 6.90
CA MET A 29 -2.46 -9.19 6.60
C MET A 29 -1.11 -8.70 6.05
N TRP A 30 -1.00 -7.46 5.57
CA TRP A 30 0.29 -6.91 5.13
C TRP A 30 1.28 -6.69 6.27
N GLY A 31 0.81 -6.58 7.52
CA GLY A 31 1.67 -6.27 8.65
C GLY A 31 2.20 -4.83 8.59
N GLU A 32 3.51 -4.66 8.77
CA GLU A 32 4.15 -3.34 8.88
C GLU A 32 4.42 -2.68 7.53
N THR A 33 4.64 -3.47 6.47
CA THR A 33 5.02 -2.99 5.15
C THR A 33 4.06 -3.49 4.06
N VAL A 34 3.76 -2.61 3.12
CA VAL A 34 2.91 -2.94 1.97
C VAL A 34 3.66 -3.93 1.06
N PRO A 35 3.05 -5.02 0.57
CA PRO A 35 3.65 -5.93 -0.41
C PRO A 35 4.00 -5.21 -1.70
N GLU A 36 5.10 -5.58 -2.36
CA GLU A 36 5.64 -4.88 -3.54
C GLU A 36 4.60 -4.68 -4.65
N GLY A 37 3.82 -5.71 -4.99
CA GLY A 37 2.77 -5.60 -6.01
C GLY A 37 1.69 -4.55 -5.67
N ARG A 38 1.39 -4.34 -4.39
CA ARG A 38 0.44 -3.32 -3.91
C ARG A 38 1.08 -1.93 -3.85
N GLN A 39 2.40 -1.85 -3.63
CA GLN A 39 3.11 -0.57 -3.59
C GLN A 39 3.02 0.18 -4.93
N PHE A 40 3.12 -0.51 -6.05
CA PHE A 40 2.96 0.11 -7.38
C PHE A 40 1.55 0.65 -7.61
N GLN A 41 0.52 -0.12 -7.25
CA GLN A 41 -0.86 0.33 -7.34
C GLN A 41 -1.08 1.59 -6.50
N LEU A 42 -0.52 1.61 -5.28
CA LEU A 42 -0.61 2.76 -4.40
C LEU A 42 0.15 3.97 -4.91
N GLN A 43 1.31 3.77 -5.53
CA GLN A 43 2.04 4.85 -6.19
C GLN A 43 1.19 5.52 -7.28
N ILE A 44 0.48 4.74 -8.09
CA ILE A 44 -0.38 5.27 -9.15
C ILE A 44 -1.60 5.98 -8.54
N LEU A 45 -2.27 5.35 -7.56
CA LEU A 45 -3.45 5.91 -6.88
C LEU A 45 -3.14 7.21 -6.13
N THR A 46 -1.95 7.31 -5.54
CA THR A 46 -1.51 8.52 -4.81
C THR A 46 -0.73 9.48 -5.69
N ASN A 47 -0.76 9.29 -7.01
CA ASN A 47 -0.11 10.16 -7.99
C ASN A 47 1.40 10.39 -7.74
N GLY A 48 2.08 9.37 -7.21
CA GLY A 48 3.51 9.40 -6.90
C GLY A 48 3.87 9.84 -5.48
N GLN A 49 2.87 10.08 -4.61
CA GLN A 49 3.11 10.53 -3.24
C GLN A 49 3.78 9.44 -2.38
N PHE A 50 3.40 8.18 -2.58
CA PHE A 50 4.15 7.05 -2.04
C PHE A 50 4.91 6.34 -3.16
N LYS A 51 6.24 6.29 -3.05
CA LYS A 51 7.08 5.54 -3.98
C LYS A 51 7.16 4.08 -3.56
N ALA A 52 6.94 3.17 -4.52
CA ALA A 52 7.29 1.78 -4.32
C ALA A 52 8.81 1.68 -4.10
N VAL A 53 9.21 1.07 -2.99
CA VAL A 53 10.60 0.69 -2.78
C VAL A 53 10.76 -0.65 -3.47
N THR A 54 11.09 -0.60 -4.75
CA THR A 54 11.69 -1.74 -5.42
C THR A 54 13.06 -1.93 -4.78
N LYS A 55 13.29 -3.05 -4.09
CA LYS A 55 14.66 -3.52 -4.00
C LYS A 55 14.95 -4.09 -5.39
N PRO A 56 15.82 -3.48 -6.20
CA PRO A 56 16.11 -4.02 -7.52
C PRO A 56 17.12 -5.13 -7.31
N GLU A 57 16.69 -6.36 -7.03
CA GLU A 57 17.60 -7.51 -7.13
C GLU A 57 16.84 -8.82 -7.28
N ALA A 58 16.41 -9.09 -8.50
CA ALA A 58 16.50 -10.44 -9.04
C ALA A 58 17.31 -10.28 -10.34
N ALA A 59 18.64 -10.34 -10.17
CA ALA A 59 19.57 -10.67 -11.24
C ALA A 59 19.59 -12.19 -11.44
#